data_AF-A0A2V9MHS8-F1
#
_entry.id   AF-A0A2V9MHS8-F1
#
_cell.length_a   1.000
_cell.length_b   1.000
_cell.length_c   1.000
_cell.angle_alpha   90.00
_cell.angle_beta   90.00
_cell.angle_gamma   90.00
#
_symmetry.space_group_name_H-M   'P 1'
#
loop_
_entity.id
_entity.type
_entity.pdbx_description
1 polymer ?
#
loop_
_entity_poly.entity_id
_entity_poly.type
_entity_poly.pdbx_seq_one_letter_code
_entity_poly.pdbx_strand_id
1 'polypeptide(L)'
;MNPGDRHAYSNLGLSYVETGRYDEAAKILQKGLEQFPKDIDLLYNLGKVYTKMMTVTFQKMAEVEPDSYRVHQLLGESYEARRETIKATEEYKAAIGRKPDAPGLHYALANVYWKQGNLEEAEKGFKKELEINPEQYLATWKLGNIYLIKREIDQAMPSGSGASPPGFSPCFGRKR
;
A
#
# COMPACT_ATOMS: atom_id res chain seq x y z
N MET A 1 -25.62 -7.10 35.25
CA MET A 1 -24.66 -6.22 34.56
C MET A 1 -25.35 -4.90 34.30
N ASN A 2 -24.71 -3.78 34.63
CA ASN A 2 -25.29 -2.45 34.45
C ASN A 2 -25.17 -2.05 32.96
N PRO A 3 -26.28 -1.91 32.20
CA PRO A 3 -26.25 -1.76 30.74
C PRO A 3 -25.61 -0.46 30.22
N GLY A 4 -25.34 0.51 31.10
CA GLY A 4 -24.75 1.82 30.76
C GLY A 4 -23.26 1.98 31.07
N ASP A 5 -22.55 0.88 31.36
CA ASP A 5 -21.13 0.96 31.68
C ASP A 5 -20.27 0.60 30.46
N ARG A 6 -19.60 1.58 29.86
CA ARG A 6 -18.58 1.39 28.81
C ARG A 6 -17.55 0.32 29.18
N HIS A 7 -17.23 0.18 30.47
CA HIS A 7 -16.28 -0.81 30.95
C HIS A 7 -16.83 -2.24 30.82
N ALA A 8 -18.16 -2.43 30.88
CA ALA A 8 -18.78 -3.73 30.65
C ALA A 8 -18.63 -4.19 29.20
N TYR A 9 -18.80 -3.28 28.23
CA TYR A 9 -18.57 -3.59 26.80
C TYR A 9 -17.10 -3.93 26.54
N SER A 10 -16.16 -3.15 27.10
CA SER A 10 -14.72 -3.42 27.00
C SER A 10 -14.35 -4.78 27.60
N ASN A 11 -14.78 -5.07 28.83
CA ASN A 11 -14.43 -6.31 29.52
C ASN A 11 -15.00 -7.55 28.82
N LEU A 12 -16.24 -7.47 28.34
CA LEU A 12 -16.86 -8.56 27.59
C LEU A 12 -16.19 -8.77 26.22
N GLY A 13 -15.89 -7.68 25.51
CA GLY A 13 -15.14 -7.73 24.25
C GLY A 13 -13.77 -8.38 24.42
N LEU A 14 -13.03 -7.99 25.45
CA LEU A 14 -11.72 -8.59 25.78
C LEU A 14 -11.83 -10.06 26.18
N SER A 15 -12.87 -10.46 26.93
CA SER A 15 -13.10 -11.87 27.24
C SER A 15 -13.34 -12.73 25.99
N TYR A 16 -14.05 -12.20 24.99
CA TYR A 16 -14.18 -12.88 23.70
C TYR A 16 -12.86 -12.95 22.93
N VAL A 17 -12.01 -11.93 23.01
CA VAL A 17 -10.66 -11.95 22.41
C VAL A 17 -9.80 -13.07 23.01
N GLU A 18 -9.78 -13.23 24.34
CA GLU A 18 -9.02 -14.27 25.03
C GLU A 18 -9.48 -15.69 24.65
N THR A 19 -10.76 -15.85 24.34
CA THR A 19 -11.33 -17.13 23.90
C THR A 19 -11.28 -17.34 22.38
N GLY A 20 -10.62 -16.44 21.64
CA GLY A 20 -10.47 -16.54 20.17
C GLY A 20 -11.73 -16.19 19.37
N ARG A 21 -12.77 -15.68 20.02
CA ARG A 21 -14.09 -15.36 19.45
C ARG A 21 -14.14 -13.92 18.94
N TYR A 22 -13.35 -13.63 17.92
CA TYR A 22 -13.11 -12.26 17.47
C TYR A 22 -14.34 -11.60 16.83
N ASP A 23 -15.16 -12.36 16.12
CA ASP A 23 -16.41 -11.85 15.52
C ASP A 23 -17.39 -11.37 16.60
N GLU A 24 -17.53 -12.14 17.69
CA GLU A 24 -18.36 -11.76 18.83
C GLU A 24 -17.77 -10.58 19.60
N ALA A 25 -16.45 -10.54 19.77
CA ALA A 25 -15.77 -9.39 20.36
C ALA A 25 -16.08 -8.10 19.58
N ALA A 26 -15.99 -8.13 18.25
CA ALA A 26 -16.28 -6.98 17.39
C ALA A 26 -17.73 -6.52 17.54
N LYS A 27 -18.71 -7.44 17.51
CA LYS A 27 -20.14 -7.13 17.68
C LYS A 27 -20.44 -6.45 19.02
N ILE A 28 -19.84 -6.93 20.11
CA ILE A 28 -20.05 -6.34 21.45
C ILE A 28 -19.48 -4.92 21.52
N LEU A 29 -18.28 -4.71 21.00
CA LEU A 29 -17.64 -3.39 21.02
C LEU A 29 -18.37 -2.40 20.10
N GLN A 30 -18.86 -2.84 18.94
CA GLN A 30 -19.72 -2.04 18.06
C GLN A 30 -21.01 -1.61 18.79
N LYS A 31 -21.69 -2.52 19.49
CA LYS A 31 -22.86 -2.18 20.31
C LYS A 31 -22.55 -1.19 21.44
N GLY A 32 -21.35 -1.28 22.01
CA GLY A 32 -20.86 -0.27 22.95
C GLY A 32 -20.73 1.11 22.29
N LEU A 33 -20.18 1.16 21.08
CA LEU A 33 -20.02 2.40 20.31
C LEU A 33 -21.34 3.00 19.80
N GLU A 34 -22.39 2.19 19.61
CA GLU A 34 -23.74 2.73 19.33
C GLU A 34 -24.24 3.64 20.48
N GLN A 35 -23.87 3.33 21.72
CA GLN A 35 -24.23 4.11 22.91
C GLN A 35 -23.19 5.17 23.25
N PHE A 36 -21.91 4.89 22.98
CA PHE A 36 -20.78 5.76 23.29
C PHE A 36 -19.91 6.01 22.04
N PRO A 37 -20.42 6.74 21.02
CA PRO A 37 -19.79 6.81 19.69
C PRO A 37 -18.42 7.50 19.64
N LYS A 38 -18.03 8.19 20.71
CA LYS A 38 -16.74 8.88 20.84
C LYS A 38 -15.84 8.28 21.92
N ASP A 39 -16.18 7.09 22.41
CA ASP A 39 -15.37 6.40 23.42
C ASP A 39 -14.09 5.85 22.79
N ILE A 40 -12.96 6.43 23.19
CA ILE A 40 -11.66 6.11 22.61
C ILE A 40 -11.18 4.71 23.00
N ASP A 41 -11.56 4.21 24.17
CA ASP A 41 -11.14 2.89 24.65
C ASP A 41 -11.91 1.79 23.91
N LEU A 42 -13.20 2.00 23.65
CA LEU A 42 -14.00 1.09 22.82
C LEU A 42 -13.52 1.08 21.36
N LEU A 43 -13.21 2.24 20.78
CA LEU A 43 -12.61 2.33 19.45
C LEU A 43 -11.25 1.62 19.39
N TYR A 44 -10.39 1.84 20.40
CA TYR A 44 -9.09 1.19 20.50
C TYR A 44 -9.21 -0.33 20.59
N ASN A 45 -10.09 -0.83 21.46
CA ASN A 45 -10.32 -2.26 21.61
C ASN A 45 -10.89 -2.88 20.32
N LEU A 46 -11.82 -2.19 19.63
CA LEU A 46 -12.36 -2.66 18.36
C LEU A 46 -11.26 -2.73 17.28
N GLY A 47 -10.38 -1.72 17.24
CA GLY A 47 -9.20 -1.73 16.36
C GLY A 47 -8.31 -2.94 16.61
N LYS A 48 -8.00 -3.26 17.87
CA LYS A 48 -7.23 -4.46 18.24
C LYS A 48 -7.89 -5.76 17.78
N VAL A 49 -9.22 -5.86 17.90
CA VAL A 49 -9.98 -7.02 17.42
C VAL A 49 -9.82 -7.17 15.92
N TYR A 50 -9.99 -6.10 15.14
CA TYR A 50 -9.81 -6.16 13.69
C TYR A 50 -8.37 -6.53 13.28
N THR A 51 -7.35 -6.00 13.98
CA THR A 51 -5.96 -6.41 13.74
C THR A 51 -5.77 -7.91 13.98
N LYS A 52 -6.38 -8.46 15.04
CA LYS A 52 -6.28 -9.89 15.34
C LYS A 52 -6.99 -10.75 14.29
N MET A 53 -8.18 -10.35 13.85
CA MET A 53 -8.91 -11.02 12.77
C MET A 53 -8.13 -11.04 11.46
N MET A 54 -7.54 -9.89 11.07
CA MET A 54 -6.66 -9.81 9.91
C MET A 54 -5.50 -10.80 10.05
N THR A 55 -4.82 -10.80 11.20
CA THR A 55 -3.65 -11.67 11.43
C THR A 55 -4.02 -13.14 11.32
N VAL A 56 -5.13 -13.56 11.93
CA VAL A 56 -5.61 -14.95 11.88
C VAL A 56 -6.03 -15.34 10.47
N THR A 57 -6.69 -14.45 9.74
CA THR A 57 -7.10 -14.70 8.36
C THR A 57 -5.89 -14.82 7.44
N PHE A 58 -4.90 -13.95 7.61
CA PHE A 58 -3.65 -14.02 6.87
C PHE A 58 -2.90 -15.31 7.13
N GLN A 59 -2.80 -15.75 8.39
CA GLN A 59 -2.19 -17.03 8.75
C GLN A 59 -2.89 -18.20 8.05
N LYS A 60 -4.23 -18.22 8.03
CA LYS A 60 -5.01 -19.22 7.30
C LYS A 60 -4.75 -19.18 5.79
N MET A 61 -4.63 -17.99 5.19
CA MET A 61 -4.28 -17.87 3.77
C MET A 61 -2.92 -18.51 3.47
N ALA A 62 -1.92 -18.23 4.32
CA ALA A 62 -0.59 -18.81 4.18
C ALA A 62 -0.55 -20.32 4.42
N GLU A 63 -1.44 -20.87 5.25
CA GLU A 63 -1.58 -22.31 5.45
C GLU A 63 -2.25 -23.03 4.27
N VAL A 64 -3.24 -22.39 3.65
CA VAL A 64 -4.00 -22.97 2.53
C VAL A 64 -3.20 -22.93 1.23
N GLU A 65 -2.68 -21.76 0.88
CA GLU A 65 -1.92 -21.56 -0.37
C GLU A 65 -0.82 -20.51 -0.14
N PRO A 66 0.35 -20.92 0.37
CA PRO A 66 1.43 -19.98 0.76
C PRO A 66 1.98 -19.16 -0.41
N ASP A 67 1.90 -19.68 -1.64
CA ASP A 67 2.40 -19.04 -2.87
C ASP A 67 1.26 -18.48 -3.74
N SER A 68 0.14 -18.10 -3.11
CA SER A 68 -0.98 -17.46 -3.79
C SER A 68 -0.66 -15.99 -4.12
N TYR A 69 -1.13 -15.50 -5.28
CA TYR A 69 -1.03 -14.08 -5.61
C TYR A 69 -1.67 -13.18 -4.53
N ARG A 70 -2.70 -13.66 -3.82
CA ARG A 70 -3.37 -12.90 -2.75
C ARG A 70 -2.53 -12.77 -1.49
N VAL A 71 -1.72 -13.78 -1.18
CA VAL A 71 -0.79 -13.73 -0.03
C VAL A 71 0.27 -12.67 -0.31
N HIS A 72 0.90 -12.73 -1.48
CA HIS A 72 1.85 -11.72 -1.94
C HIS A 72 1.23 -10.32 -2.02
N GLN A 73 -0.01 -10.19 -2.52
CA GLN A 73 -0.71 -8.90 -2.54
C GLN A 73 -0.86 -8.32 -1.13
N LEU A 74 -1.33 -9.11 -0.17
CA LEU A 74 -1.56 -8.62 1.20
C LEU A 74 -0.24 -8.30 1.92
N LEU A 75 0.82 -9.06 1.66
CA LEU A 75 2.18 -8.72 2.12
C LEU A 75 2.65 -7.38 1.54
N GLY A 76 2.44 -7.17 0.23
CA GLY A 76 2.73 -5.91 -0.45
C GLY A 76 1.99 -4.73 0.18
N GLU A 77 0.68 -4.86 0.40
CA GLU A 77 -0.16 -3.85 1.08
C GLU A 77 0.34 -3.55 2.51
N SER A 78 0.70 -4.60 3.25
CA SER A 78 1.25 -4.46 4.61
C SER A 78 2.59 -3.72 4.62
N TYR A 79 3.50 -4.06 3.70
CA TYR A 79 4.79 -3.36 3.59
C TYR A 79 4.62 -1.92 3.11
N GLU A 80 3.69 -1.65 2.20
CA GLU A 80 3.35 -0.29 1.76
C GLU A 80 2.83 0.56 2.91
N ALA A 81 1.92 0.01 3.74
CA ALA A 81 1.41 0.69 4.94
C ALA A 81 2.53 1.03 5.94
N ARG A 82 3.58 0.21 6.00
CA ARG A 82 4.79 0.44 6.83
C ARG A 82 5.84 1.31 6.15
N ARG A 83 5.60 1.77 4.91
CA ARG A 83 6.55 2.50 4.07
C ARG A 83 7.83 1.70 3.75
N GLU A 84 7.77 0.38 3.85
CA GLU A 84 8.84 -0.55 3.48
C GLU A 84 8.81 -0.81 1.96
N THR A 85 9.09 0.24 1.18
CA THR A 85 8.76 0.31 -0.24
C THR A 85 9.45 -0.74 -1.11
N ILE A 86 10.68 -1.14 -0.75
CA ILE A 86 11.44 -2.18 -1.46
C ILE A 86 10.71 -3.52 -1.33
N LYS A 87 10.37 -3.93 -0.11
CA LYS A 87 9.64 -5.19 0.15
C LYS A 87 8.25 -5.17 -0.47
N ALA A 88 7.55 -4.03 -0.41
CA ALA A 88 6.25 -3.90 -1.07
C ALA A 88 6.34 -4.16 -2.58
N THR A 89 7.38 -3.62 -3.22
CA THR A 89 7.63 -3.79 -4.66
C THR A 89 7.94 -5.26 -5.00
N GLU A 90 8.76 -5.94 -4.19
CA GLU A 90 9.09 -7.36 -4.35
C GLU A 90 7.84 -8.24 -4.26
N GLU A 91 7.01 -8.01 -3.25
CA GLU A 91 5.77 -8.76 -3.05
C GLU A 91 4.73 -8.50 -4.15
N TYR A 92 4.53 -7.24 -4.56
CA TYR A 92 3.64 -6.95 -5.68
C TYR A 92 4.14 -7.57 -7.00
N LYS A 93 5.46 -7.59 -7.25
CA LYS A 93 6.03 -8.30 -8.41
C LYS A 93 5.82 -9.80 -8.31
N ALA A 94 5.98 -10.40 -7.14
CA ALA A 94 5.67 -11.80 -6.92
C ALA A 94 4.19 -12.08 -7.23
N ALA A 95 3.26 -11.27 -6.69
CA ALA A 95 1.84 -11.39 -6.97
C ALA A 95 1.53 -11.33 -8.48
N ILE A 96 2.08 -10.35 -9.20
CA ILE A 96 1.92 -10.22 -10.66
C ILE A 96 2.51 -11.43 -11.39
N GLY A 97 3.63 -11.97 -10.93
CA GLY A 97 4.24 -13.18 -11.50
C GLY A 97 3.36 -14.41 -11.37
N ARG A 98 2.51 -14.50 -10.34
CA ARG A 98 1.55 -15.61 -10.14
C ARG A 98 0.26 -15.38 -10.92
N LYS A 99 -0.23 -14.14 -10.93
CA LYS A 99 -1.45 -13.78 -11.67
C LYS A 99 -1.29 -12.43 -12.38
N PRO A 100 -0.80 -12.45 -13.65
CA PRO A 100 -0.50 -11.23 -14.39
C PRO A 100 -1.72 -10.37 -14.76
N ASP A 101 -2.91 -10.95 -14.77
CA ASP A 101 -4.17 -10.31 -15.15
C ASP A 101 -5.07 -9.99 -13.95
N ALA A 102 -4.57 -10.14 -12.72
CA ALA A 102 -5.34 -9.80 -11.53
C ALA A 102 -5.57 -8.29 -11.47
N PRO A 103 -6.85 -7.83 -11.44
CA PRO A 103 -7.15 -6.41 -11.29
C PRO A 103 -6.57 -5.85 -10.00
N GLY A 104 -6.04 -4.63 -10.05
CA GLY A 104 -5.50 -3.89 -8.92
C GLY A 104 -4.00 -4.10 -8.67
N LEU A 105 -3.39 -5.20 -9.11
CA LEU A 105 -1.97 -5.46 -8.84
C LEU A 105 -1.05 -4.50 -9.58
N HIS A 106 -1.33 -4.22 -10.86
CA HIS A 106 -0.53 -3.29 -11.66
C HIS A 106 -0.71 -1.87 -11.15
N TYR A 107 -1.93 -1.50 -10.73
CA TYR A 107 -2.17 -0.24 -10.02
C TYR A 107 -1.37 -0.13 -8.72
N ALA A 108 -1.37 -1.16 -7.88
CA ALA A 108 -0.68 -1.13 -6.58
C ALA A 108 0.83 -0.94 -6.76
N LEU A 109 1.44 -1.73 -7.66
CA LEU A 109 2.86 -1.59 -7.99
C LEU A 109 3.18 -0.23 -8.62
N ALA A 110 2.36 0.25 -9.56
CA ALA A 110 2.53 1.56 -10.16
C ALA A 110 2.39 2.71 -9.16
N ASN A 111 1.49 2.59 -8.19
CA ASN A 111 1.31 3.58 -7.12
C ASN A 111 2.53 3.64 -6.20
N VAL A 112 3.17 2.50 -5.95
CA VAL A 112 4.46 2.46 -5.25
C VAL A 112 5.54 3.21 -6.05
N TYR A 113 5.68 2.95 -7.35
CA TYR A 113 6.62 3.68 -8.21
C TYR A 113 6.33 5.18 -8.30
N TRP A 114 5.06 5.56 -8.39
CA TRP A 114 4.62 6.96 -8.38
C TRP A 114 5.06 7.67 -7.10
N LYS A 115 4.87 7.04 -5.93
CA LYS A 115 5.30 7.60 -4.63
C LYS A 115 6.83 7.73 -4.52
N GLN A 116 7.58 6.91 -5.24
CA GLN A 116 9.05 7.01 -5.33
C GLN A 116 9.52 8.05 -6.36
N GLY A 117 8.62 8.65 -7.15
CA GLY A 117 8.96 9.55 -8.24
C GLY A 117 9.44 8.83 -9.51
N ASN A 118 9.37 7.50 -9.57
CA ASN A 118 9.66 6.73 -10.78
C ASN A 118 8.45 6.78 -11.73
N LEU A 119 8.30 7.92 -12.42
CA LEU A 119 7.15 8.21 -13.26
C LEU A 119 7.03 7.28 -14.47
N GLU A 120 8.15 6.78 -15.00
CA GLU A 120 8.17 5.90 -16.16
C GLU A 120 7.58 4.52 -15.84
N GLU A 121 8.04 3.89 -14.76
CA GLU A 121 7.50 2.60 -14.33
C GLU A 121 6.07 2.71 -13.81
N ALA A 122 5.74 3.83 -13.14
CA ALA A 122 4.38 4.14 -12.75
C ALA A 122 3.44 4.23 -13.96
N GLU A 123 3.85 4.93 -15.03
CA GLU A 123 3.06 5.06 -16.25
C GLU A 123 2.78 3.70 -16.90
N LYS A 124 3.82 2.86 -17.03
CA LYS A 124 3.69 1.51 -17.59
C LYS A 124 2.68 0.68 -16.80
N GLY A 125 2.80 0.67 -15.47
CA GLY A 125 1.90 -0.11 -14.63
C GLY A 125 0.46 0.42 -14.64
N PHE A 126 0.24 1.74 -14.60
CA PHE A 126 -1.12 2.28 -14.71
C PHE A 126 -1.76 2.02 -16.07
N LYS A 127 -1.00 2.10 -17.17
CA LYS A 127 -1.49 1.68 -18.50
C LYS A 127 -1.88 0.22 -18.51
N LYS A 128 -1.04 -0.65 -17.92
CA LYS A 128 -1.32 -2.08 -17.85
C LYS A 128 -2.56 -2.40 -17.02
N GLU A 129 -2.77 -1.68 -15.92
CA GLU A 129 -4.01 -1.78 -15.14
C GLU A 129 -5.23 -1.44 -16.00
N LEU A 130 -5.19 -0.35 -16.77
CA LEU A 130 -6.32 0.07 -17.60
C LEU A 130 -6.60 -0.88 -18.77
N GLU A 131 -5.62 -1.65 -19.23
CA GLU A 131 -5.86 -2.75 -20.18
C GLU A 131 -6.67 -3.89 -19.54
N ILE A 132 -6.44 -4.18 -18.25
CA ILE A 132 -7.10 -5.26 -17.50
C ILE A 132 -8.45 -4.81 -16.95
N ASN A 133 -8.49 -3.59 -16.39
CA ASN A 133 -9.63 -2.97 -15.75
C ASN A 133 -9.78 -1.52 -16.23
N PRO A 134 -10.49 -1.30 -17.35
CA PRO A 134 -10.70 0.03 -17.91
C PRO A 134 -11.45 1.00 -16.99
N GLU A 135 -12.20 0.50 -16.02
CA GLU A 135 -13.01 1.31 -15.09
C GLU A 135 -12.23 1.82 -13.88
N GLN A 136 -10.93 1.52 -13.78
CA GLN A 136 -10.09 2.00 -12.68
C GLN A 136 -9.79 3.50 -12.81
N TYR A 137 -10.75 4.33 -12.37
CA TYR A 137 -10.67 5.78 -12.45
C TYR A 137 -9.40 6.36 -11.81
N LEU A 138 -8.92 5.77 -10.70
CA LEU A 138 -7.71 6.24 -10.04
C LEU A 138 -6.47 6.09 -10.92
N ALA A 139 -6.38 5.02 -11.72
CA ALA A 139 -5.27 4.81 -12.66
C ALA A 139 -5.29 5.87 -13.77
N THR A 140 -6.47 6.17 -14.33
CA THR A 140 -6.66 7.25 -15.32
C THR A 140 -6.25 8.61 -14.75
N TRP A 141 -6.69 8.92 -13.53
CA TRP A 141 -6.32 10.15 -12.85
C TRP A 141 -4.81 10.25 -12.61
N LYS A 142 -4.16 9.17 -12.17
CA LYS A 142 -2.69 9.12 -11.98
C LYS A 142 -1.94 9.33 -13.29
N LEU A 143 -2.36 8.71 -14.39
CA LEU A 143 -1.77 8.92 -15.72
C LEU A 143 -1.89 10.37 -16.18
N GLY A 144 -3.05 11.00 -15.96
CA GLY A 144 -3.23 12.43 -16.24
C GLY A 144 -2.18 13.29 -15.53
N ASN A 145 -1.95 13.03 -14.23
CA ASN A 145 -0.92 13.73 -13.47
C ASN A 145 0.51 13.44 -13.97
N ILE A 146 0.82 12.20 -14.36
CA ILE A 146 2.11 11.85 -14.97
C ILE A 146 2.37 12.73 -16.20
N TYR A 147 1.38 12.84 -17.10
CA TYR A 147 1.55 13.61 -18.34
C TYR A 147 1.67 15.12 -18.10
N LEU A 148 0.98 15.66 -17.10
CA LEU A 148 1.15 17.06 -16.71
C LEU A 148 2.58 17.32 -16.22
N ILE A 149 3.09 16.47 -15.31
CA ILE A 149 4.45 16.61 -14.78
C ILE A 149 5.49 16.49 -15.91
N LYS A 150 5.35 15.52 -16.81
CA LYS A 150 6.28 15.36 -17.94
C LYS A 150 6.29 16.59 -18.85
N ARG A 151 5.12 17.14 -19.17
CA ARG A 151 5.02 18.38 -19.96
C ARG A 151 5.68 19.57 -19.25
N GLU A 152 5.53 19.70 -17.95
CA GLU A 152 6.18 20.76 -17.16
C GLU A 152 7.71 20.59 -17.16
N ILE A 153 8.22 19.36 -17.04
CA ILE A 153 9.66 19.07 -17.14
C ILE A 153 10.19 19.43 -18.53
N ASP A 154 9.47 19.05 -19.59
CA ASP A 154 9.84 19.35 -20.98
C ASP A 154 9.87 20.86 -21.25
N GLN A 155 8.98 21.64 -20.61
CA GLN A 155 8.97 23.10 -20.70
C GLN A 155 10.06 23.76 -19.85
N ALA A 156 10.44 23.14 -18.72
CA ALA A 156 11.46 23.65 -17.82
C ALA A 156 12.89 23.37 -18.31
N MET A 157 13.09 22.34 -19.14
CA MET A 157 14.40 22.08 -19.75
C MET A 157 14.63 22.97 -20.99
N PRO A 158 15.64 23.84 -21.00
CA PRO A 158 15.97 24.60 -22.19
C PRO A 158 16.38 23.63 -23.30
N SER A 159 15.70 23.73 -24.44
CA SER A 159 16.01 22.99 -25.66
C SER A 159 17.46 23.28 -26.09
N GLY A 160 18.39 22.41 -25.68
CA GLY A 160 19.79 22.44 -26.10
C GLY A 160 20.75 22.98 -25.04
N SER A 161 21.25 22.10 -24.18
CA SER A 161 22.62 22.21 -23.66
C SER A 161 23.51 21.25 -24.43
N GLY A 162 23.78 21.59 -25.69
CA GLY A 162 25.04 21.25 -26.34
C GLY A 162 26.17 22.02 -25.65
N ALA A 163 26.42 21.72 -24.38
CA ALA A 163 27.60 22.17 -23.67
C ALA A 163 28.62 21.02 -23.77
N SER A 164 29.40 21.03 -24.85
CA SER A 164 30.68 20.34 -24.84
C SER A 164 31.43 20.80 -23.58
N PRO A 165 31.91 19.88 -22.72
CA PRO A 165 32.66 20.30 -21.55
C PRO A 165 33.88 21.11 -22.02
N PRO A 166 34.23 22.23 -21.35
CA PRO A 166 35.49 22.90 -21.63
C PRO A 166 36.60 21.87 -21.46
N GLY A 167 37.40 21.71 -22.52
CA GLY A 167 38.40 20.65 -22.62
C GLY A 167 39.27 20.57 -21.37
N PHE A 168 39.32 19.39 -20.78
CA PHE A 168 40.42 19.02 -19.89
C PHE A 168 41.69 18.96 -20.76
N SER A 169 42.45 20.05 -20.77
CA SER A 169 43.86 20.00 -21.18
C SER A 169 44.63 19.28 -20.06
N PRO A 170 45.20 18.10 -20.29
CA PRO A 170 46.03 17.46 -19.28
C PRO A 170 47.37 18.20 -19.25
N CYS A 171 47.69 18.81 -18.11
CA CYS A 171 49.05 19.29 -17.82
C CYS A 171 49.97 18.06 -17.72
N PHE A 172 50.48 17.61 -18.88
CA PHE A 172 51.63 16.72 -18.94
C PHE A 172 52.87 17.51 -18.51
N GLY A 173 53.58 16.96 -17.53
CA GLY A 173 54.77 17.56 -16.96
C GLY A 173 55.89 17.80 -17.97
N ARG A 174 56.73 18.80 -17.66
CA ARG A 174 58.11 18.83 -18.15
C ARG A 174 59.05 18.73 -16.96
N LYS A 175 59.80 17.63 -16.97
CA LYS A 175 61.12 17.51 -16.34
C LYS A 175 61.98 18.73 -16.68
N ARG A 176 62.65 19.29 -15.69
CA ARG A 176 64.12 19.29 -15.58
C ARG A 176 64.51 19.54 -14.13
#